data_AF-A0A1Q3P8J9-F1
#
_entry.id   AF-A0A1Q3P8J9-F1
#
_cell.length_a   1.000
_cell.length_b   1.000
_cell.length_c   1.000
_cell.angle_alpha   90.00
_cell.angle_beta   90.00
_cell.angle_gamma   90.00
#
_symmetry.space_group_name_H-M   'P 1'
#
loop_
_entity.id
_entity.type
_entity.pdbx_description
1 polymer ?
#
loop_
_entity_poly.entity_id
_entity_poly.type
_entity_poly.pdbx_seq_one_letter_code
_entity_poly.pdbx_strand_id
1 'polypeptide(L)'
;MLFIAAKDKLGRIQLKMIDDLRNKSDELRKTYALAEAFRQMMTNKLGDQLKHWIDRARASGIREMAAFATGLLTDYQAIWNAMSLHWSNGPVEGNVNKLKTIKRQMYGRAGFDLLKKRLVLAPS
;
A
#
# COMPACT_ATOMS: atom_id res chain seq x y z
N MET A 1 2.78 -6.35 9.03
CA MET A 1 3.97 -6.70 8.23
C MET A 1 5.14 -5.82 8.67
N LEU A 2 6.21 -6.42 9.21
CA LEU A 2 7.36 -5.69 9.77
C LEU A 2 8.16 -4.90 8.71
N PHE A 3 8.26 -5.44 7.49
CA PHE A 3 9.11 -4.90 6.40
C PHE A 3 8.53 -3.69 5.66
N ILE A 4 7.24 -3.38 5.83
CA ILE A 4 6.52 -2.30 5.10
C ILE A 4 6.05 -1.20 6.06
N ALA A 5 6.10 -1.45 7.38
CA ALA A 5 5.72 -0.46 8.36
C ALA A 5 6.73 0.72 8.35
N ALA A 6 6.20 1.93 8.42
CA ALA A 6 7.01 3.14 8.50
C ALA A 6 7.89 3.09 9.76
N LYS A 7 9.16 3.53 9.64
CA LYS A 7 10.17 3.40 10.71
C LYS A 7 9.74 4.03 12.04
N ASP A 8 8.92 5.07 11.99
CA ASP A 8 8.30 5.77 13.12
C ASP A 8 7.28 4.92 13.90
N LYS A 9 6.76 3.86 13.28
CA LYS A 9 5.79 2.92 13.90
C LYS A 9 6.42 1.61 14.37
N LEU A 10 7.74 1.46 14.22
CA LEU A 10 8.47 0.26 14.60
C LEU A 10 9.06 0.41 16.01
N GLY A 11 8.78 -0.55 16.87
CA GLY A 11 9.41 -0.62 18.19
C GLY A 11 10.89 -0.97 18.09
N ARG A 12 11.67 -0.68 19.15
CA ARG A 12 13.12 -0.92 19.21
C ARG A 12 13.52 -2.38 18.87
N ILE A 13 12.73 -3.35 19.32
CA ILE A 13 12.95 -4.78 19.04
C ILE A 13 12.78 -5.09 17.55
N GLN A 14 11.79 -4.48 16.91
CA GLN A 14 11.48 -4.71 15.50
C GLN A 14 12.56 -4.10 14.60
N LEU A 15 13.05 -2.91 14.94
CA LEU A 15 14.16 -2.27 14.24
C LEU A 15 15.43 -3.13 14.30
N LYS A 16 15.78 -3.62 15.50
CA LYS A 16 16.93 -4.51 15.68
C LYS A 16 16.79 -5.80 14.87
N MET A 17 15.61 -6.39 14.86
CA MET A 17 15.33 -7.59 14.07
C MET A 17 15.46 -7.35 12.56
N ILE A 18 15.01 -6.19 12.05
CA ILE A 18 15.18 -5.82 10.64
C ILE A 18 16.66 -5.66 10.30
N ASP A 19 17.43 -4.99 11.15
CA ASP A 19 18.86 -4.80 10.91
C ASP A 19 19.62 -6.14 10.96
N ASP A 20 19.28 -7.02 11.89
CA ASP A 20 19.86 -8.36 11.95
C ASP A 20 19.53 -9.18 10.68
N LEU A 21 18.30 -9.09 10.17
CA LEU A 21 17.90 -9.77 8.93
C LEU A 21 18.60 -9.18 7.69
N ARG A 22 18.79 -7.86 7.64
CA ARG A 22 19.54 -7.19 6.56
C ARG A 22 21.01 -7.58 6.54
N ASN A 23 21.61 -7.80 7.71
CA ASN A 23 23.01 -8.21 7.82
C ASN A 23 23.24 -9.67 7.44
N LYS A 24 22.20 -10.52 7.50
CA LYS A 24 22.29 -11.96 7.19
C LYS A 24 22.05 -12.31 5.73
N SER A 25 21.38 -11.46 4.96
CA SER A 25 21.09 -11.73 3.54
C SER A 25 21.11 -10.46 2.70
N ASP A 26 21.90 -10.49 1.62
CA ASP A 26 21.94 -9.42 0.63
C ASP A 26 20.60 -9.23 -0.08
N GLU A 27 19.87 -10.32 -0.31
CA GLU A 27 18.54 -10.30 -0.91
C GLU A 27 17.54 -9.55 -0.03
N LEU A 28 17.52 -9.83 1.28
CA LEU A 28 16.67 -9.13 2.23
C LEU A 28 17.03 -7.65 2.35
N ARG A 29 18.33 -7.34 2.32
CA ARG A 29 18.83 -5.96 2.32
C ARG A 29 18.35 -5.17 1.10
N LYS A 30 18.48 -5.73 -0.10
CA LYS A 30 18.01 -5.15 -1.36
C LYS A 30 16.49 -5.00 -1.39
N THR A 31 15.75 -6.04 -0.99
CA THR A 31 14.29 -6.01 -0.93
C THR A 31 13.79 -4.89 -0.02
N TYR A 32 14.36 -4.78 1.18
CA TYR A 32 14.00 -3.73 2.12
C TYR A 32 14.30 -2.33 1.57
N ALA A 33 15.47 -2.13 0.95
CA ALA A 33 15.83 -0.86 0.36
C ALA A 33 14.86 -0.43 -0.75
N LEU A 34 14.45 -1.36 -1.61
CA LEU A 34 13.49 -1.11 -2.67
C LEU A 34 12.08 -0.80 -2.11
N ALA A 35 11.61 -1.59 -1.13
CA ALA A 35 10.31 -1.37 -0.48
C ALA A 35 10.24 -0.03 0.24
N GLU A 36 11.30 0.34 0.97
CA GLU A 36 11.37 1.63 1.65
C GLU A 36 11.42 2.80 0.67
N ALA A 37 12.21 2.69 -0.41
CA ALA A 37 12.23 3.71 -1.47
C ALA A 37 10.84 3.89 -2.10
N PHE A 38 10.11 2.80 -2.36
CA PHE A 38 8.75 2.87 -2.88
C PHE A 38 7.78 3.58 -1.92
N ARG A 39 7.84 3.23 -0.63
CA ARG A 39 7.02 3.86 0.40
C ARG A 39 7.30 5.35 0.51
N GLN A 40 8.56 5.76 0.44
CA GLN A 40 8.96 7.16 0.47
C GLN A 40 8.43 7.91 -0.75
N MET A 41 8.50 7.32 -1.95
CA MET A 41 7.91 7.93 -3.15
C MET A 41 6.39 8.14 -3.00
N MET A 42 5.67 7.15 -2.48
CA MET A 42 4.22 7.24 -2.22
C MET A 42 3.87 8.34 -1.21
N THR A 43 4.69 8.45 -0.15
CA THR A 43 4.45 9.39 0.97
C THR A 43 4.78 10.83 0.57
N ASN A 44 5.90 11.01 -0.14
CA ASN A 44 6.43 12.33 -0.52
C ASN A 44 5.93 12.79 -1.90
N LYS A 45 5.02 12.04 -2.51
CA LYS A 45 4.42 12.33 -3.81
C LYS A 45 5.45 12.54 -4.94
N LEU A 46 6.34 11.57 -5.08
CA LEU A 46 7.46 11.60 -6.04
C LEU A 46 7.18 10.75 -7.29
N GLY A 47 6.04 10.98 -7.96
CA GLY A 47 5.63 10.20 -9.13
C GLY A 47 6.66 10.15 -10.27
N ASP A 48 7.42 11.22 -10.48
CA ASP A 48 8.46 11.28 -11.52
C ASP A 48 9.60 10.27 -11.30
N GLN A 49 9.80 9.81 -10.07
CA GLN A 49 10.81 8.81 -9.73
C GLN A 49 10.34 7.37 -9.97
N LEU A 50 9.04 7.16 -10.23
CA LEU A 50 8.43 5.84 -10.35
C LEU A 50 9.09 4.99 -11.44
N LYS A 51 9.33 5.56 -12.62
CA LYS A 51 9.94 4.83 -13.75
C LYS A 51 11.33 4.32 -13.39
N HIS A 52 12.17 5.20 -12.85
CA HIS A 52 13.52 4.83 -12.42
C HIS A 52 13.52 3.79 -11.29
N TRP A 53 12.55 3.86 -10.37
CA TRP A 53 12.39 2.83 -9.35
C TRP A 53 11.98 1.47 -9.94
N ILE A 54 11.06 1.44 -10.91
CA ILE A 54 10.64 0.21 -11.61
C ILE A 54 11.85 -0.45 -12.28
N ASP A 55 12.66 0.32 -12.98
CA ASP A 55 13.84 -0.22 -13.69
C ASP A 55 14.86 -0.81 -12.69
N ARG A 56 15.11 -0.14 -11.57
CA ARG A 56 15.96 -0.67 -10.49
C ARG A 56 15.38 -1.94 -9.86
N ALA A 57 14.07 -1.99 -9.62
CA ALA A 57 13.42 -3.16 -9.03
C ALA A 57 13.48 -4.38 -9.96
N ARG A 58 13.34 -4.17 -11.28
CA ARG A 58 13.51 -5.23 -12.29
C ARG A 58 14.96 -5.72 -12.40
N ALA A 59 15.93 -4.83 -12.28
CA ALA A 59 17.35 -5.16 -12.31
C ALA A 59 17.91 -5.70 -10.98
N SER A 60 17.08 -5.82 -9.93
CA SER A 60 17.53 -6.16 -8.57
C SER A 60 18.00 -7.60 -8.40
N GLY A 61 17.66 -8.49 -9.34
CA GLY A 61 17.89 -9.93 -9.24
C GLY A 61 16.87 -10.67 -8.36
N ILE A 62 15.88 -9.97 -7.81
CA ILE A 62 14.85 -10.51 -6.92
C ILE A 62 13.57 -10.70 -7.72
N ARG A 63 13.17 -11.95 -7.92
CA ARG A 63 12.06 -12.31 -8.83
C ARG A 63 10.75 -11.64 -8.41
N GLU A 64 10.46 -11.63 -7.12
CA GLU A 64 9.24 -11.08 -6.54
C GLU A 64 9.17 -9.55 -6.74
N MET A 65 10.31 -8.86 -6.60
CA MET A 65 10.40 -7.41 -6.84
C MET A 65 10.30 -7.07 -8.32
N ALA A 66 10.91 -7.87 -9.19
CA ALA A 66 10.79 -7.70 -10.64
C ALA A 66 9.35 -7.94 -11.13
N ALA A 67 8.68 -8.96 -10.59
CA ALA A 67 7.27 -9.25 -10.90
C ALA A 67 6.36 -8.12 -10.44
N PHE A 68 6.54 -7.63 -9.20
CA PHE A 68 5.79 -6.47 -8.68
C PHE A 68 6.00 -5.23 -9.56
N ALA A 69 7.26 -4.88 -9.86
CA ALA A 69 7.58 -3.73 -10.69
C ALA A 69 7.01 -3.83 -12.11
N THR A 70 6.96 -5.04 -12.67
CA THR A 70 6.32 -5.30 -13.97
C THR A 70 4.81 -5.12 -13.89
N GLY A 71 4.17 -5.59 -12.82
CA GLY A 71 2.74 -5.39 -12.59
C GLY A 71 2.33 -3.92 -12.49
N LEU A 72 3.19 -3.06 -11.93
CA LEU A 72 2.93 -1.61 -11.87
C LEU A 72 2.85 -0.96 -13.26
N LEU A 73 3.45 -1.55 -14.29
CA LEU A 73 3.40 -0.98 -15.64
C LEU A 73 1.99 -1.08 -16.26
N THR A 74 1.20 -2.08 -15.88
CA THR A 74 -0.18 -2.25 -16.35
C THR A 74 -1.05 -1.04 -16.00
N ASP A 75 -0.88 -0.49 -14.80
CA ASP A 75 -1.65 0.65 -14.27
C ASP A 75 -0.76 1.88 -14.05
N TYR A 76 0.31 2.04 -14.86
CA TYR A 76 1.35 3.05 -14.63
C TYR A 76 0.79 4.45 -14.42
N GLN A 77 -0.14 4.89 -15.28
CA GLN A 77 -0.70 6.24 -15.17
C GLN A 77 -1.51 6.44 -13.88
N ALA A 78 -2.26 5.42 -13.45
CA ALA A 78 -3.04 5.48 -12.22
C ALA A 78 -2.11 5.56 -10.99
N ILE A 79 -1.04 4.77 -10.99
CA ILE A 79 -0.04 4.77 -9.90
C ILE A 79 0.74 6.08 -9.89
N TRP A 80 1.17 6.57 -11.06
CA TRP A 80 1.83 7.87 -11.18
C TRP A 80 0.91 8.98 -10.65
N ASN A 81 -0.37 9.01 -11.05
CA ASN A 81 -1.34 9.97 -10.53
C ASN A 81 -1.50 9.84 -9.00
N ALA A 82 -1.58 8.63 -8.45
CA ALA A 82 -1.64 8.41 -7.01
C ALA A 82 -0.38 8.90 -6.27
N MET A 83 0.78 8.87 -6.95
CA MET A 83 2.05 9.38 -6.46
C MET A 83 2.31 10.85 -6.78
N SER A 84 1.52 11.52 -7.61
CA SER A 84 1.76 12.93 -7.96
C SER A 84 0.67 13.86 -7.44
N LEU A 85 -0.56 13.36 -7.35
CA LEU A 85 -1.72 14.15 -6.94
C LEU A 85 -1.94 14.07 -5.44
N HIS A 86 -2.50 15.15 -4.88
CA HIS A 86 -2.92 15.20 -3.48
C HIS A 86 -4.19 14.39 -3.20
N TRP A 87 -4.89 13.94 -4.24
CA TRP A 87 -6.09 13.12 -4.12
C TRP A 87 -5.77 11.69 -3.70
N SER A 88 -6.65 11.09 -2.91
CA SER A 88 -6.58 9.67 -2.55
C SER A 88 -7.96 9.04 -2.59
N ASN A 89 -8.02 7.75 -2.91
CA ASN A 89 -9.26 6.98 -2.88
C ASN A 89 -9.67 6.56 -1.45
N GLY A 90 -8.89 6.95 -0.42
CA GLY A 90 -9.08 6.52 0.96
C GLY A 90 -10.49 6.80 1.53
N PRO A 91 -11.04 8.01 1.40
CA PRO A 91 -12.40 8.30 1.88
C PRO A 91 -13.48 7.45 1.19
N VAL A 92 -13.34 7.24 -0.12
CA VAL A 92 -14.27 6.41 -0.92
C VAL A 92 -14.17 4.95 -0.48
N GLU A 93 -12.96 4.42 -0.34
CA GLU A 93 -12.72 3.05 0.15
C GLU A 93 -13.23 2.86 1.58
N GLY A 94 -13.08 3.87 2.45
CA GLY A 94 -13.63 3.87 3.80
C GLY A 94 -15.16 3.72 3.79
N ASN A 95 -15.85 4.50 2.95
CA ASN A 95 -17.30 4.41 2.80
C ASN A 95 -17.73 3.05 2.21
N VAL A 96 -17.03 2.55 1.20
CA VAL A 96 -17.30 1.23 0.61
C VAL A 96 -17.09 0.11 1.64
N ASN A 97 -16.05 0.20 2.47
CA ASN A 97 -15.80 -0.75 3.54
C ASN A 97 -16.87 -0.70 4.63
N LYS A 98 -17.31 0.50 5.06
CA LYS A 98 -18.42 0.67 5.99
C LYS A 98 -19.70 0.02 5.45
N LEU A 99 -20.03 0.27 4.18
CA LEU A 99 -21.17 -0.34 3.51
C LEU A 99 -21.07 -1.87 3.48
N LYS A 100 -19.91 -2.42 3.08
CA LYS A 100 -19.66 -3.87 3.07
C LYS A 100 -19.82 -4.48 4.46
N THR A 101 -19.33 -3.81 5.50
CA THR A 101 -19.45 -4.27 6.90
C THR A 101 -20.91 -4.32 7.35
N ILE A 102 -21.69 -3.27 7.11
CA ILE A 102 -23.13 -3.25 7.44
C ILE A 102 -23.86 -4.39 6.72
N LYS A 103 -23.59 -4.59 5.42
CA LYS A 103 -24.19 -5.68 4.66
C LYS A 103 -23.84 -7.06 5.22
N ARG A 104 -22.60 -7.27 5.66
CA ARG A 104 -22.14 -8.53 6.30
C ARG A 104 -22.78 -8.75 7.67
N GLN A 105 -22.90 -7.71 8.50
CA GLN A 105 -23.61 -7.78 9.79
C GLN A 105 -25.08 -8.20 9.63
N MET A 106 -25.66 -7.95 8.46
CA MET A 106 -27.05 -8.28 8.11
C MET A 106 -27.15 -9.55 7.27
N TYR A 107 -26.11 -10.40 7.29
CA TYR A 107 -26.06 -11.68 6.56
C TYR A 107 -26.33 -11.55 5.06
N GLY A 108 -25.97 -10.41 4.46
CA GLY A 108 -26.21 -10.12 3.05
C GLY A 108 -27.66 -9.77 2.69
N ARG A 109 -28.59 -9.79 3.65
CA ARG A 109 -30.04 -9.60 3.42
C ARG A 109 -30.48 -8.14 3.39
N ALA A 110 -29.57 -7.20 3.62
CA ALA A 110 -29.88 -5.78 3.55
C ALA A 110 -30.02 -5.31 2.09
N GLY A 111 -31.25 -4.96 1.71
CA GLY A 111 -31.55 -4.27 0.45
C GLY A 111 -31.09 -2.82 0.44
N PHE A 112 -31.17 -2.16 -0.72
CA PHE A 112 -30.64 -0.81 -0.92
C PHE A 112 -31.24 0.23 0.04
N ASP A 113 -32.56 0.23 0.23
CA ASP A 113 -33.23 1.19 1.13
C ASP A 113 -32.77 1.08 2.58
N LEU A 114 -32.54 -0.15 3.04
CA LEU A 114 -32.07 -0.43 4.38
C LEU A 114 -30.60 -0.03 4.57
N LEU A 115 -29.76 -0.29 3.55
CA LEU A 115 -28.38 0.20 3.53
C LEU A 115 -28.33 1.73 3.52
N LYS A 116 -29.17 2.41 2.75
CA LYS A 116 -29.28 3.87 2.71
C LYS A 116 -29.63 4.43 4.08
N LYS A 117 -30.63 3.86 4.76
CA LYS A 117 -31.01 4.26 6.14
C LYS A 117 -29.85 4.09 7.13
N ARG A 118 -29.13 2.97 7.08
CA ARG A 118 -28.03 2.70 8.05
C ARG A 118 -26.72 3.41 7.76
N LEU A 119 -26.49 3.82 6.51
CA LEU A 119 -25.23 4.45 6.11
C LEU A 119 -25.33 5.98 6.02
N VAL A 120 -26.43 6.50 5.47
CA VAL A 120 -26.61 7.94 5.18
C VAL A 120 -27.39 8.65 6.29
N LEU A 121 -28.38 7.98 6.89
CA LEU A 121 -29.28 8.60 7.88
C LEU A 121 -28.90 8.29 9.34
N ALA A 122 -27.93 7.41 9.57
CA ALA A 122 -27.41 7.15 10.91
C ALA A 122 -26.36 8.22 11.27
N PRO A 123 -26.42 8.83 12.47
CA PRO A 123 -25.40 9.77 12.91
C PRO A 123 -24.03 9.09 13.01
N SER A 124 -22.98 9.88 12.77
CA SER A 124 -21.57 9.42 12.73
C SER A 124 -21.04 9.11 14.11
#